data_AF-A0A7C3QFQ9-F1
#
_entry.id   AF-A0A7C3QFQ9-F1
#
_cell.length_a   1.000
_cell.length_b   1.000
_cell.length_c   1.000
_cell.angle_alpha   90.00
_cell.angle_beta   90.00
_cell.angle_gamma   90.00
#
_symmetry.space_group_name_H-M   'P 1'
#
loop_
_entity.id
_entity.type
_entity.pdbx_description
1 polymer ?
#
loop_
_entity_poly.entity_id
_entity_poly.type
_entity_poly.pdbx_seq_one_letter_code
_entity_poly.pdbx_strand_id
1 'polypeptide(L)' 'MKLLIVSGLSGAGKSIALQALEDLEYYCVDNLPLVLLPTFIQQMIGGAEHWAGHDIAVGI' A
#
# COMPACT_ATOMS: atom_id res chain seq x y z
N MET A 1 -4.57 8.22 7.89
CA MET A 1 -4.99 7.19 6.93
C MET A 1 -4.99 7.78 5.54
N LYS A 2 -3.84 7.64 4.88
CA LYS A 2 -3.61 7.93 3.48
C LYS A 2 -3.39 6.60 2.75
N LEU A 3 -3.93 6.48 1.55
CA LEU A 3 -3.61 5.39 0.63
C LEU A 3 -2.73 5.95 -0.49
N LEU A 4 -1.53 5.40 -0.64
CA LEU A 4 -0.59 5.71 -1.71
C LEU A 4 -0.53 4.53 -2.68
N ILE A 5 -0.65 4.81 -3.98
CA ILE A 5 -0.44 3.79 -5.01
C ILE A 5 0.92 4.05 -5.66
N VAL A 6 1.81 3.07 -5.56
CA VAL A 6 3.14 3.09 -6.16
C VAL A 6 3.09 2.30 -7.45
N SER A 7 3.26 2.98 -8.58
CA SER A 7 3.31 2.36 -9.91
C SER A 7 4.51 2.87 -10.70
N GLY A 8 4.80 2.22 -11.81
CA GLY A 8 5.94 2.51 -12.67
C GLY A 8 6.34 1.31 -13.51
N LEU A 9 7.11 1.57 -14.58
CA LEU A 9 7.66 0.51 -15.44
C LEU A 9 8.60 -0.43 -14.66
N SER A 10 8.91 -1.59 -15.25
CA SER A 10 9.95 -2.46 -14.70
C SER A 10 11.28 -1.71 -14.61
N GLY A 11 11.94 -1.77 -13.46
CA GLY A 11 13.17 -1.02 -13.20
C GLY A 11 12.99 0.46 -12.79
N ALA A 12 11.76 1.00 -12.72
CA ALA A 12 11.51 2.39 -12.33
C ALA A 12 11.72 2.68 -10.82
N GLY A 13 12.10 1.67 -10.03
CA GLY A 13 12.39 1.84 -8.60
C GLY A 13 11.18 1.68 -7.66
N LYS A 14 10.10 1.01 -8.07
CA LYS A 14 8.93 0.76 -7.20
C LYS A 14 9.29 0.14 -5.85
N SER A 15 10.16 -0.89 -5.85
CA SER A 15 10.60 -1.55 -4.63
C SER A 15 11.41 -0.61 -3.72
N ILE A 16 12.23 0.28 -4.29
CA ILE A 16 12.97 1.29 -3.53
C ILE A 16 11.99 2.30 -2.91
N ALA A 17 10.98 2.73 -3.67
CA ALA A 17 9.97 3.66 -3.18
C ALA A 17 9.14 3.05 -2.04
N LEU A 18 8.73 1.78 -2.16
CA LEU A 18 8.03 1.08 -1.08
C LEU A 18 8.93 0.92 0.15
N GLN A 19 10.19 0.53 -0.02
CA GLN A 19 11.12 0.41 1.11
C GLN A 19 11.34 1.75 1.84
N ALA A 20 11.46 2.86 1.10
CA ALA A 20 11.54 4.19 1.70
C ALA A 20 10.24 4.60 2.41
N LEU A 21 9.08 4.10 1.97
CA LEU A 21 7.80 4.33 2.63
C LEU A 21 7.68 3.49 3.91
N GLU A 22 8.20 2.26 3.93
CA GLU A 22 8.31 1.44 5.16
C GLU A 22 9.13 2.16 6.24
N ASP A 23 10.26 2.77 5.86
CA ASP A 23 11.08 3.59 6.78
C ASP A 23 10.32 4.81 7.33
N LEU A 24 9.27 5.25 6.65
CA LEU A 24 8.37 6.34 7.05
C LEU A 24 7.09 5.84 7.73
N GLU A 25 7.11 4.60 8.24
CA GLU A 25 6.01 3.95 8.97
C GLU A 25 4.74 3.69 8.12
N TYR A 26 4.87 3.66 6.79
CA TYR A 26 3.80 3.16 5.95
C TYR A 26 3.69 1.64 6.02
N TYR A 27 2.47 1.13 6.02
CA TYR A 27 2.23 -0.26 5.73
C TYR A 27 2.30 -0.49 4.22
N CYS A 28 3.36 -1.17 3.78
CA CYS A 28 3.62 -1.41 2.36
C CYS A 28 3.12 -2.80 1.92
N VAL A 29 2.40 -2.84 0.80
CA VAL A 29 1.98 -4.06 0.13
C VAL A 29 2.53 -4.03 -1.29
N ASP A 30 3.50 -4.89 -1.61
CA ASP A 30 4.02 -5.00 -2.97
C ASP A 30 3.22 -6.03 -3.79
N ASN A 31 3.21 -5.83 -5.11
CA ASN A 31 2.64 -6.75 -6.10
C ASN A 31 1.19 -7.19 -5.80
N LEU A 32 0.34 -6.26 -5.35
CA LEU A 32 -1.08 -6.54 -5.10
C LEU A 32 -1.84 -6.60 -6.44
N PRO A 33 -2.48 -7.73 -6.78
CA PRO A 33 -3.30 -7.80 -7.99
C PRO A 33 -4.42 -6.76 -7.96
N LEU A 34 -4.61 -6.01 -9.05
CA LEU A 34 -5.62 -4.94 -9.15
C LEU A 34 -7.03 -5.41 -8.78
N VAL A 35 -7.37 -6.67 -9.08
CA VAL A 35 -8.67 -7.26 -8.76
C VAL A 35 -8.94 -7.35 -7.25
N LEU A 36 -7.90 -7.43 -6.43
CA LEU A 36 -8.01 -7.50 -4.96
C LEU A 36 -7.98 -6.13 -4.29
N LEU A 37 -7.56 -5.07 -5.00
CA LEU A 37 -7.45 -3.72 -4.47
C LEU A 37 -8.77 -3.20 -3.85
N PRO A 38 -9.96 -3.38 -4.48
CA PRO A 38 -11.22 -2.91 -3.89
C PRO A 38 -11.54 -3.60 -2.56
N THR A 39 -11.34 -4.93 -2.48
CA THR A 39 -11.57 -5.71 -1.27
C THR A 39 -10.58 -5.33 -0.17
N PHE A 40 -9.31 -5.09 -0.53
CA PHE A 40 -8.30 -4.60 0.39
C PHE A 40 -8.70 -3.23 0.98
N ILE A 41 -9.10 -2.28 0.13
CA ILE A 41 -9.59 -0.96 0.59
C ILE A 41 -10.80 -1.08 1.50
N GLN A 42 -11.76 -1.95 1.16
CA GLN A 42 -12.93 -2.18 1.98
C GLN A 42 -12.58 -2.74 3.37
N GLN A 43 -11.59 -3.64 3.48
CA GLN A 43 -11.11 -4.16 4.76
C GLN A 43 -10.43 -3.08 5.61
N MET A 44 -9.70 -2.16 4.98
CA MET A 44 -9.03 -1.04 5.68
C MET A 44 -10.03 -0.01 6.22
N ILE A 45 -11.09 0.28 5.46
CA ILE A 45 -12.14 1.25 5.86
C ILE A 45 -13.16 0.60 6.82
N GLY A 46 -13.41 -0.70 6.67
CA GLY A 46 -14.60 -1.39 7.19
C GLY A 46 -14.50 -2.01 8.60
N GLY A 47 -13.35 -1.94 9.29
CA GLY A 47 -13.32 -2.25 10.73
C GLY A 47 -12.47 -3.43 11.19
N ALA A 48 -11.19 -3.46 10.83
CA ALA A 48 -10.21 -4.06 11.73
C ALA A 48 -9.52 -2.90 12.49
N GLU A 49 -9.65 -2.85 13.82
CA GLU A 49 -8.94 -1.89 14.68
C GLU A 49 -7.43 -1.87 14.42
N HIS A 50 -6.90 -2.95 13.83
CA HIS A 50 -5.50 -3.09 13.44
C HIS A 50 -5.02 -2.10 12.36
N TRP A 51 -5.91 -1.58 11.50
CA TRP A 51 -5.53 -0.61 10.45
C TRP A 51 -5.74 0.85 10.87
N ALA A 52 -6.38 1.07 12.02
CA ALA A 52 -6.75 2.40 12.47
C ALA A 52 -5.50 3.23 12.79
N GLY A 53 -5.19 4.18 11.92
CA GLY A 53 -4.10 5.14 12.12
C GLY A 53 -2.88 4.94 11.23
N HIS A 54 -2.76 3.80 10.52
CA HIS A 54 -1.64 3.58 9.60
C HIS A 54 -1.87 4.26 8.24
N ASP A 55 -0.81 4.84 7.70
CA ASP A 55 -0.75 5.23 6.29
C ASP A 55 -0.26 4.02 5.46
N ILE A 56 -0.79 3.85 4.25
CA ILE A 56 -0.70 2.58 3.52
C ILE A 56 -0.20 2.85 2.11
N ALA A 57 0.75 2.04 1.64
CA ALA A 57 1.30 2.14 0.30
C ALA A 57 1.16 0.79 -0.43
N VAL A 58 0.62 0.82 -1.65
CA VAL A 58 0.38 -0.38 -2.45
C VAL A 58 1.13 -0.29 -3.78
N GLY A 59 2.00 -1.25 -4.02
CA GLY A 59 2.66 -1.48 -5.30
C GLY A 59 1.74 -2.21 -6.28
N ILE A 60 1.59 -1.64 -7.48
CA ILE A 60 0.90 -2.24 -8.63
C ILE A 60 1.80 -2.38 -9.86
#